data_AF-A0A0H3AH58-F1
#
_entry.id   AF-A0A0H3AH58-F1
#
_cell.length_a   1.000
_cell.length_b   1.000
_cell.length_c   1.000
_cell.angle_alpha   90.00
_cell.angle_beta   90.00
_cell.angle_gamma   90.00
#
_symmetry.space_group_name_H-M   'P 1'
#
loop_
_entity.id
_entity.type
_entity.pdbx_description
1 polymer ?
#
loop_
_entity_poly.entity_id
_entity_poly.type
_entity_poly.pdbx_seq_one_letter_code
_entity_poly.pdbx_strand_id
1 'polypeptide(L)'
;MSYYCAKEGNQKRSQYFLINRKGDHSQIDQLPDLLKNHRSEYAYLISKIKEAVTQPQNCDAIAVQSYIRKIMEVYFSFRFNLTDFRKQGTDHIAPNFLKGIDNAEVKANALYEYMNEKCHAKSMELGTQLPEAVQPQLAAIWDIICTAIETNDKPHYDAYFA
;
A
#
# COMPACT_ATOMS: atom_id res chain seq x y z
N MET A 1 -2.92 -28.47 20.81
CA MET A 1 -3.66 -27.32 21.38
C MET A 1 -2.64 -26.30 21.86
N SER A 2 -2.61 -25.09 21.29
CA SER A 2 -1.70 -24.03 21.75
C SER A 2 -2.50 -23.07 22.62
N TYR A 3 -2.21 -23.04 23.92
CA TYR A 3 -2.86 -22.16 24.89
C TYR A 3 -2.09 -20.85 24.98
N TYR A 4 -2.68 -19.76 24.48
CA TYR A 4 -2.17 -18.41 24.74
C TYR A 4 -2.72 -17.93 26.09
N CYS A 5 -1.86 -17.78 27.09
CA CYS A 5 -2.23 -17.28 28.41
C CYS A 5 -1.98 -15.77 28.48
N ALA A 6 -3.05 -14.96 28.50
CA ALA A 6 -2.93 -13.51 28.68
C ALA A 6 -2.57 -13.20 30.14
N LYS A 7 -1.44 -12.53 30.38
CA LYS A 7 -1.11 -11.97 31.70
C LYS A 7 -2.02 -10.77 31.98
N GLU A 8 -2.64 -10.77 33.15
CA GLU A 8 -3.49 -9.67 33.64
C GLU A 8 -2.67 -8.40 33.86
N GLY A 9 -3.24 -7.24 33.48
CA GLY A 9 -2.69 -5.94 33.84
C GLY A 9 -2.29 -5.03 32.67
N ASN A 10 -3.25 -4.70 31.79
CA ASN A 10 -3.47 -3.35 31.25
C ASN A 10 -4.56 -3.42 30.17
N GLN A 11 -5.40 -2.38 30.11
CA GLN A 11 -6.58 -2.25 29.24
C GLN A 11 -6.41 -2.98 27.89
N LYS A 12 -7.32 -3.93 27.62
CA LYS A 12 -7.40 -4.69 26.36
C LYS A 12 -7.59 -3.73 25.18
N ARG A 13 -6.52 -3.15 24.65
CA ARG A 13 -6.46 -2.75 23.24
C ARG A 13 -6.78 -4.00 22.44
N SER A 14 -7.78 -3.91 21.56
CA SER A 14 -8.17 -4.99 20.65
C SER A 14 -6.91 -5.58 20.00
N GLN A 15 -6.66 -6.86 20.25
CA GLN A 15 -5.52 -7.59 19.70
C GLN A 15 -5.93 -8.05 18.30
N TYR A 16 -5.25 -7.52 17.28
CA TYR A 16 -5.48 -7.87 15.89
C TYR A 16 -4.43 -8.90 15.47
N PHE A 17 -4.88 -9.95 14.79
CA PHE A 17 -4.05 -11.07 14.38
C PHE A 17 -4.15 -11.27 12.87
N LEU A 18 -3.03 -11.61 12.25
CA LEU A 18 -2.99 -12.08 10.88
C LEU A 18 -3.10 -13.61 10.91
N ILE A 19 -4.07 -14.15 10.18
CA ILE A 19 -4.27 -15.60 10.11
C ILE A 19 -3.72 -16.08 8.75
N ASN A 20 -2.50 -16.60 8.76
CA ASN A 20 -1.87 -17.23 7.61
C ASN A 20 -2.33 -18.69 7.51
N ARG A 21 -3.09 -19.02 6.46
CA ARG A 21 -3.52 -20.40 6.19
C ARG A 21 -2.63 -21.01 5.09
N LYS A 22 -1.95 -22.13 5.39
CA LYS A 22 -1.21 -22.96 4.43
C LYS A 22 -1.63 -24.41 4.58
N GLY A 23 -2.48 -24.89 3.67
CA GLY A 23 -3.03 -26.25 3.73
C GLY A 23 -3.77 -26.49 5.06
N ASP A 24 -3.42 -27.58 5.75
CA ASP A 24 -4.01 -27.94 7.05
C ASP A 24 -3.40 -27.17 8.24
N HIS A 25 -2.48 -26.24 7.98
CA HIS A 25 -1.84 -25.43 9.01
C HIS A 25 -2.33 -23.99 8.99
N SER A 26 -2.65 -23.47 10.17
CA SER A 26 -2.93 -22.05 10.40
C SER A 26 -1.88 -21.49 11.35
N GLN A 27 -1.20 -20.43 10.92
CA GLN A 27 -0.30 -19.65 11.74
C GLN A 27 -0.98 -18.33 12.10
N ILE A 28 -0.96 -17.99 13.39
CA ILE A 28 -1.52 -16.73 13.90
C ILE A 28 -0.33 -15.84 14.22
N ASP A 29 -0.10 -14.84 13.38
CA ASP A 29 0.94 -13.85 13.57
C ASP A 29 0.33 -12.59 14.19
N GLN A 30 1.00 -11.98 15.17
CA GLN A 30 0.58 -10.66 15.65
C GLN A 30 0.78 -9.64 14.53
N LEU A 31 -0.21 -8.77 14.33
CA LEU A 31 -0.04 -7.66 13.40
C LEU A 31 1.19 -6.81 13.83
N PRO A 32 2.13 -6.51 12.93
CA PRO A 32 3.21 -5.55 13.20
C PRO A 32 2.69 -4.24 13.79
N ASP A 33 3.41 -3.72 14.79
CA ASP A 33 3.03 -2.49 15.49
C ASP A 33 2.87 -1.30 14.53
N LEU A 34 3.60 -1.28 13.41
CA LEU A 34 3.48 -0.24 12.39
C LEU A 34 2.06 -0.16 11.81
N LEU A 35 1.48 -1.27 11.36
CA LEU A 35 0.13 -1.27 10.77
C LEU A 35 -0.93 -1.02 11.84
N LYS A 36 -0.70 -1.46 13.08
CA LYS A 36 -1.57 -1.20 14.23
C LYS A 36 -1.58 0.27 14.64
N ASN A 37 -0.42 0.93 14.65
CA ASN A 37 -0.28 2.34 15.03
C ASN A 37 -0.80 3.27 13.93
N HIS A 38 -0.72 2.85 12.67
CA HIS A 38 -1.10 3.67 11.52
C HIS A 38 -2.35 3.18 10.79
N ARG A 39 -3.16 2.26 11.35
CA ARG A 39 -4.34 1.69 10.65
C ARG A 39 -5.29 2.75 10.11
N SER A 40 -5.59 3.76 10.93
CA SER A 40 -6.48 4.86 10.55
C SER A 40 -5.86 5.74 9.48
N GLU A 41 -4.55 5.99 9.56
CA GLU A 41 -3.79 6.74 8.55
C GLU A 41 -3.72 5.96 7.23
N TYR A 42 -3.44 4.66 7.28
CA TYR A 42 -3.37 3.78 6.11
C TYR A 42 -4.73 3.71 5.38
N ALA A 43 -5.83 3.54 6.12
CA ALA A 43 -7.17 3.57 5.55
C ALA A 43 -7.53 4.96 4.98
N TYR A 44 -7.11 6.04 5.66
CA TYR A 44 -7.29 7.40 5.17
C TYR A 44 -6.52 7.68 3.88
N LEU A 45 -5.27 7.20 3.77
CA LEU A 45 -4.48 7.36 2.55
C LEU A 45 -5.14 6.64 1.37
N ILE A 46 -5.61 5.41 1.58
CA ILE A 46 -6.31 4.64 0.55
C ILE A 46 -7.62 5.33 0.14
N SER A 47 -8.40 5.86 1.08
CA SER A 47 -9.62 6.59 0.75
C SER A 47 -9.33 7.85 -0.07
N LYS A 48 -8.23 8.55 0.22
CA LYS A 48 -7.79 9.72 -0.56
C LYS A 48 -7.37 9.35 -1.97
N ILE A 49 -6.74 8.20 -2.19
CA ILE A 49 -6.45 7.73 -3.55
C ILE A 49 -7.73 7.37 -4.31
N LYS A 50 -8.66 6.64 -3.67
CA LYS A 50 -9.97 6.32 -4.28
C LYS A 50 -10.73 7.59 -4.67
N GLU A 51 -10.72 8.60 -3.81
CA GLU A 51 -11.28 9.93 -4.09
C GLU A 51 -10.56 10.58 -5.29
N ALA A 52 -9.23 10.56 -5.34
CA ALA A 52 -8.47 11.13 -6.45
C ALA A 52 -8.70 10.42 -7.80
N VAL A 53 -8.94 9.11 -7.79
CA VAL A 53 -9.25 8.33 -9.01
C VAL A 53 -10.69 8.58 -9.48
N THR A 54 -11.64 8.77 -8.57
CA THR A 54 -13.07 8.95 -8.91
C THR A 54 -13.49 10.41 -9.09
N GLN A 55 -12.84 11.33 -8.38
CA GLN A 55 -13.13 12.76 -8.33
C GLN A 55 -11.82 13.57 -8.35
N PRO A 56 -11.03 13.47 -9.42
CA PRO A 56 -9.71 14.11 -9.53
C PRO A 56 -9.74 15.64 -9.37
N GLN A 57 -10.88 16.28 -9.64
CA GLN A 57 -11.11 17.71 -9.47
C GLN A 57 -11.07 18.20 -8.01
N ASN A 58 -11.07 17.28 -7.03
CA ASN A 58 -11.04 17.62 -5.60
C ASN A 58 -9.67 17.33 -4.95
N CYS A 59 -8.67 16.94 -5.74
CA CYS A 59 -7.43 16.35 -5.22
C CYS A 59 -6.18 17.09 -5.67
N ASP A 60 -5.20 17.20 -4.77
CA ASP A 60 -3.88 17.76 -5.07
C ASP A 60 -2.93 16.67 -5.56
N ALA A 61 -2.34 16.88 -6.74
CA ALA A 61 -1.39 15.95 -7.38
C ALA A 61 -0.17 15.62 -6.53
N ILE A 62 0.39 16.61 -5.85
CA ILE A 62 1.62 16.47 -5.06
C ILE A 62 1.34 15.60 -3.83
N ALA A 63 0.14 15.76 -3.24
CA ALA A 63 -0.29 14.97 -2.11
C ALA A 63 -0.55 13.50 -2.49
N VAL A 64 -1.16 13.26 -3.65
CA VAL A 64 -1.54 11.93 -4.12
C VAL A 64 -0.33 11.01 -4.35
N GLN A 65 0.75 11.49 -4.96
CA GLN A 65 1.98 10.70 -5.10
C GLN A 65 2.57 10.30 -3.74
N SER A 66 2.57 11.24 -2.79
CA SER A 66 3.05 10.99 -1.42
C SER A 66 2.20 9.94 -0.71
N TYR A 67 0.88 9.92 -0.96
CA TYR A 67 -0.02 8.91 -0.43
C TYR A 67 0.26 7.53 -1.01
N ILE A 68 0.45 7.40 -2.32
CA ILE A 68 0.84 6.13 -2.97
C ILE A 68 2.14 5.61 -2.35
N ARG A 69 3.17 6.46 -2.26
CA ARG A 69 4.46 6.07 -1.68
C ARG A 69 4.29 5.58 -0.25
N LYS A 70 3.52 6.29 0.58
CA LYS A 70 3.30 5.91 1.97
C LYS A 70 2.51 4.60 2.11
N ILE A 71 1.50 4.39 1.28
CA ILE A 71 0.76 3.12 1.22
C ILE A 71 1.72 1.96 0.90
N MET A 72 2.58 2.16 -0.10
CA MET A 72 3.56 1.15 -0.53
C MET A 72 4.60 0.87 0.55
N GLU A 73 5.10 1.90 1.25
CA GLU A 73 6.05 1.73 2.37
C GLU A 73 5.45 0.90 3.50
N VAL A 74 4.23 1.24 3.91
CA VAL A 74 3.52 0.52 4.98
C VAL A 74 3.26 -0.93 4.55
N TYR A 75 2.82 -1.16 3.31
CA TYR A 75 2.59 -2.50 2.78
C TYR A 75 3.88 -3.32 2.71
N PHE A 76 4.98 -2.77 2.19
CA PHE A 76 6.26 -3.48 2.06
C PHE A 76 6.88 -3.81 3.41
N SER A 77 6.84 -2.86 4.36
CA SER A 77 7.33 -3.11 5.71
C SER A 77 6.51 -4.21 6.39
N PHE A 78 5.19 -4.19 6.22
CA PHE A 78 4.31 -5.19 6.80
C PHE A 78 4.46 -6.58 6.17
N ARG A 79 4.42 -6.66 4.84
CA ARG A 79 4.31 -7.92 4.11
C ARG A 79 5.65 -8.59 3.89
N PHE A 80 6.70 -7.80 3.67
CA PHE A 80 8.02 -8.29 3.25
C PHE A 80 9.14 -7.92 4.24
N ASN A 81 8.84 -7.13 5.28
CA ASN A 81 9.85 -6.58 6.20
C ASN A 81 10.95 -5.80 5.46
N LEU A 82 10.55 -5.05 4.42
CA LEU A 82 11.44 -4.23 3.60
C LEU A 82 11.13 -2.75 3.81
N THR A 83 12.18 -1.94 3.90
CA THR A 83 12.10 -0.48 4.01
C THR A 83 12.40 0.24 2.70
N ASP A 84 13.02 -0.46 1.74
CA ASP A 84 13.45 0.08 0.46
C ASP A 84 12.77 -0.69 -0.69
N PHE A 85 12.27 0.04 -1.70
CA PHE A 85 11.73 -0.57 -2.91
C PHE A 85 12.81 -1.03 -3.88
N ARG A 86 13.95 -0.31 -3.87
CA ARG A 86 15.15 -0.65 -4.64
C ARG A 86 16.38 -0.35 -3.80
N LYS A 87 17.34 -1.28 -3.80
CA LYS A 87 18.59 -1.12 -3.06
C LYS A 87 19.77 -1.61 -3.89
N GLN A 88 20.76 -0.75 -4.12
CA GLN A 88 21.97 -1.08 -4.88
C GLN A 88 21.67 -1.73 -6.25
N GLY A 89 20.67 -1.21 -6.97
CA GLY A 89 20.25 -1.75 -8.27
C GLY A 89 19.39 -3.01 -8.20
N THR A 90 19.13 -3.56 -7.02
CA THR A 90 18.19 -4.68 -6.83
C THR A 90 16.76 -4.15 -6.71
N ASP A 91 15.86 -4.65 -7.56
CA ASP A 91 14.43 -4.36 -7.47
C ASP A 91 13.74 -5.30 -6.48
N HIS A 92 12.96 -4.73 -5.56
CA HIS A 92 12.14 -5.48 -4.63
C HIS A 92 10.66 -5.46 -5.01
N ILE A 93 10.25 -4.64 -5.99
CA ILE A 93 8.85 -4.55 -6.40
C ILE A 93 8.44 -5.75 -7.26
N ALA A 94 9.10 -5.98 -8.39
CA ALA A 94 8.75 -7.06 -9.30
C ALA A 94 8.80 -8.46 -8.65
N PRO A 95 9.88 -8.86 -7.96
CA PRO A 95 9.99 -10.23 -7.45
C PRO A 95 9.12 -10.52 -6.23
N ASN A 96 8.66 -9.49 -5.50
CA ASN A 96 7.85 -9.66 -4.28
C ASN A 96 6.40 -9.24 -4.50
N PHE A 97 6.17 -7.97 -4.79
CA PHE A 97 4.83 -7.38 -4.87
C PHE A 97 4.08 -7.80 -6.13
N LEU A 98 4.76 -7.81 -7.27
CA LEU A 98 4.19 -8.15 -8.58
C LEU A 98 4.49 -9.60 -8.99
N LYS A 99 4.79 -10.47 -8.03
CA LYS A 99 5.11 -11.87 -8.30
C LYS A 99 3.96 -12.54 -9.04
N GLY A 100 4.25 -13.15 -10.18
CA GLY A 100 3.26 -13.86 -11.00
C GLY A 100 2.33 -12.95 -11.81
N ILE A 101 2.58 -11.64 -11.86
CA ILE A 101 1.80 -10.69 -12.65
C ILE A 101 2.50 -10.43 -13.99
N ASP A 102 1.73 -10.41 -15.08
CA ASP A 102 2.26 -10.11 -16.41
C ASP A 102 2.91 -8.73 -16.48
N ASN A 103 4.05 -8.65 -17.18
CA ASN A 103 4.87 -7.45 -17.31
C ASN A 103 5.31 -6.85 -15.97
N ALA A 104 5.59 -7.70 -14.96
CA ALA A 104 5.98 -7.28 -13.62
C ALA A 104 7.14 -6.28 -13.60
N GLU A 105 8.18 -6.45 -14.43
CA GLU A 105 9.32 -5.53 -14.48
C GLU A 105 8.92 -4.14 -14.99
N VAL A 106 8.11 -4.07 -16.05
CA VAL A 106 7.61 -2.81 -16.62
C VAL A 106 6.71 -2.09 -15.60
N LYS A 107 5.80 -2.82 -14.97
CA LYS A 107 4.91 -2.29 -13.92
C LYS A 107 5.69 -1.85 -12.68
N ALA A 108 6.75 -2.57 -12.30
CA ALA A 108 7.63 -2.18 -11.21
C ALA A 108 8.39 -0.90 -11.50
N ASN A 109 8.89 -0.73 -12.74
CA ASN A 109 9.51 0.52 -13.18
C ASN A 109 8.52 1.68 -13.13
N ALA A 110 7.33 1.53 -13.72
CA ALA A 110 6.30 2.57 -13.70
C ALA A 110 5.90 2.97 -12.27
N LEU A 111 5.70 2.00 -11.38
CA LEU A 111 5.37 2.24 -9.97
C LEU A 111 6.51 2.93 -9.22
N TYR A 112 7.76 2.47 -9.44
CA TYR A 112 8.93 3.08 -8.82
C TYR A 112 9.15 4.52 -9.29
N GLU A 113 9.03 4.77 -10.60
CA GLU A 113 9.12 6.09 -11.20
C GLU A 113 8.02 6.98 -10.65
N TYR A 114 6.76 6.55 -10.67
CA TYR A 114 5.66 7.36 -10.13
C TYR A 114 5.84 7.76 -8.65
N MET A 115 6.39 6.88 -7.81
CA MET A 115 6.65 7.15 -6.39
C MET A 115 7.86 8.07 -6.15
N ASN A 116 8.82 8.14 -7.07
CA ASN A 116 10.10 8.82 -6.87
C ASN A 116 10.33 10.01 -7.82
N GLU A 117 9.65 10.04 -8.96
CA GLU A 117 9.57 11.22 -9.80
C GLU A 117 8.86 12.31 -9.01
N LYS A 118 9.64 13.32 -8.64
CA LYS A 118 9.08 14.59 -8.20
C LYS A 118 8.24 15.07 -9.36
N CYS A 119 6.92 15.06 -9.22
CA CYS A 119 6.05 15.83 -10.11
C CYS A 119 6.35 17.32 -9.85
N HIS A 120 7.46 17.79 -10.41
CA HIS A 120 7.95 19.16 -10.41
C HIS A 120 7.09 20.06 -11.32
N ALA A 121 5.90 19.61 -11.70
CA ALA A 121 4.91 20.46 -12.31
C ALA A 121 4.48 21.49 -11.27
N LYS A 122 5.24 22.60 -11.21
CA LYS A 122 4.93 23.96 -10.78
C LYS A 122 3.47 24.21 -10.32
N SER A 123 2.95 23.51 -9.32
CA SER A 123 1.66 23.82 -8.68
C SER A 123 1.86 24.68 -7.43
N MET A 124 2.97 25.43 -7.38
CA MET A 124 3.05 26.60 -6.51
C MET A 124 2.09 27.71 -6.95
N GLU A 125 1.46 27.57 -8.12
CA GLU A 125 0.35 28.41 -8.55
C GLU A 125 -0.90 27.55 -8.77
N LEU A 126 -1.96 27.91 -8.05
CA LEU A 126 -3.31 27.33 -8.05
C LEU A 126 -3.48 25.97 -7.36
N GLY A 127 -3.95 26.07 -6.12
CA GLY A 127 -4.54 24.95 -5.42
C GLY A 127 -5.79 24.40 -6.11
N THR A 128 -6.06 23.15 -5.77
CA THR A 128 -7.32 22.39 -5.81
C THR A 128 -7.53 21.32 -6.88
N GLN A 129 -6.72 21.19 -7.95
CA GLN A 129 -6.98 20.18 -8.99
C GLN A 129 -5.78 19.35 -9.43
N LEU A 130 -5.97 18.03 -9.55
CA LEU A 130 -5.02 17.09 -10.12
C LEU A 130 -4.95 17.35 -11.63
N PRO A 131 -3.77 17.72 -12.19
CA PRO A 131 -3.65 18.02 -13.61
C PRO A 131 -4.16 16.87 -14.47
N GLU A 132 -4.98 17.18 -15.48
CA GLU A 132 -5.59 16.17 -16.36
C GLU A 132 -4.56 15.21 -16.96
N ALA A 133 -3.35 15.69 -17.27
CA ALA A 133 -2.26 14.87 -17.80
C ALA A 133 -1.77 13.77 -16.84
N VAL A 134 -1.98 13.93 -15.52
CA VAL A 134 -1.50 13.02 -14.48
C VAL A 134 -2.60 12.05 -14.02
N GLN A 135 -3.87 12.35 -14.28
CA GLN A 135 -5.00 11.48 -13.88
C GLN A 135 -4.92 10.06 -14.48
N PRO A 136 -4.60 9.87 -15.78
CA PRO A 136 -4.45 8.53 -16.36
C PRO A 136 -3.29 7.75 -15.73
N GLN A 137 -2.20 8.44 -15.37
CA GLN A 137 -1.06 7.82 -14.71
C GLN A 137 -1.44 7.34 -13.31
N LEU A 138 -2.14 8.18 -12.53
CA LEU A 138 -2.66 7.79 -11.22
C LEU A 138 -3.57 6.55 -11.33
N ALA A 139 -4.52 6.56 -12.27
CA ALA A 139 -5.44 5.44 -12.45
C ALA A 139 -4.68 4.14 -12.79
N ALA A 140 -3.70 4.20 -13.70
CA ALA A 140 -2.88 3.04 -14.06
C ALA A 140 -2.04 2.53 -12.88
N ILE A 141 -1.43 3.43 -12.10
CA ILE A 141 -0.65 3.07 -10.92
C ILE A 141 -1.53 2.45 -9.84
N TRP A 142 -2.71 3.02 -9.61
CA TRP A 142 -3.66 2.48 -8.65
C TRP A 142 -4.16 1.09 -9.04
N ASP A 143 -4.45 0.88 -10.32
CA ASP A 143 -4.83 -0.43 -10.87
C ASP A 143 -3.74 -1.48 -10.66
N ILE A 144 -2.46 -1.13 -10.90
CA ILE A 144 -1.32 -2.01 -10.61
C ILE A 144 -1.32 -2.43 -9.14
N ILE A 145 -1.51 -1.48 -8.21
CA ILE A 145 -1.50 -1.74 -6.77
C ILE A 145 -2.69 -2.63 -6.38
N CYS A 146 -3.90 -2.27 -6.81
CA CYS A 146 -5.12 -3.02 -6.53
C CYS A 146 -5.00 -4.46 -7.05
N THR A 147 -4.62 -4.64 -8.32
CA THR A 147 -4.46 -5.95 -8.94
C THR A 147 -3.42 -6.81 -8.19
N ALA A 148 -2.30 -6.19 -7.80
CA ALA A 148 -1.25 -6.91 -7.09
C ALA A 148 -1.67 -7.37 -5.70
N ILE A 149 -2.30 -6.50 -4.92
CA ILE A 149 -2.81 -6.85 -3.59
C ILE A 149 -3.96 -7.85 -3.71
N GLU A 150 -4.88 -7.69 -4.67
CA GLU A 150 -5.98 -8.64 -4.88
C GLU A 150 -5.46 -10.04 -5.21
N THR A 151 -4.48 -10.13 -6.12
CA THR A 151 -3.93 -11.39 -6.60
C THR A 151 -3.06 -12.08 -5.54
N ASN A 152 -2.20 -11.31 -4.85
CA ASN A 152 -1.16 -11.86 -3.98
C ASN A 152 -1.51 -11.80 -2.48
N ASP A 153 -2.55 -11.05 -2.09
CA ASP A 153 -2.94 -10.79 -0.71
C ASP A 153 -4.43 -10.41 -0.58
N LYS A 154 -5.31 -11.28 -1.11
CA LYS A 154 -6.77 -11.07 -1.13
C LYS A 154 -7.38 -10.64 0.22
N PRO A 155 -6.98 -11.19 1.39
CA PRO A 155 -7.52 -10.73 2.68
C PRO A 155 -7.19 -9.25 2.99
N HIS A 156 -6.00 -8.77 2.60
CA HIS A 156 -5.64 -7.36 2.77
C HIS A 156 -6.40 -6.46 1.79
N TYR A 157 -6.61 -6.95 0.55
CA TYR A 157 -7.45 -6.28 -0.43
C TYR A 157 -8.88 -6.08 0.10
N ASP A 158 -9.50 -7.15 0.60
CA ASP A 158 -10.89 -7.10 1.09
C ASP A 158 -11.06 -6.19 2.32
N ALA A 159 -10.01 -6.04 3.12
CA ALA A 159 -10.06 -5.22 4.32
C ALA A 159 -9.92 -3.71 4.05
N TYR A 160 -9.22 -3.31 2.98
CA TYR A 160 -8.83 -1.91 2.76
C TYR A 160 -9.06 -1.38 1.34
N PHE A 161 -9.05 -2.23 0.32
CA PHE A 161 -9.06 -1.85 -1.09
C PHE A 161 -10.37 -2.16 -1.83
N ALA A 162 -11.16 -3.15 -1.38
CA ALA A 162 -12.47 -3.46 -1.94
C ALA A 162 -13.47 -2.29 -1.90
#